data_AF-A0A7S1AI95-F1
#
_entry.id   AF-A0A7S1AI95-F1
#
_cell.length_a   1.000
_cell.length_b   1.000
_cell.length_c   1.000
_cell.angle_alpha   90.00
_cell.angle_beta   90.00
_cell.angle_gamma   90.00
#
_symmetry.space_group_name_H-M   'P 1'
#
loop_
_entity.id
_entity.type
_entity.pdbx_description
1 polymer ?
#
loop_
_entity_poly.entity_id
_entity_poly.type
_entity_poly.pdbx_seq_one_letter_code
_entity_poly.pdbx_strand_id
1 'polypeptide(L)'
;EHIGLCTEKHSTDIQDVYNVRLSTPVSTYKAGDVCVVWPKADGTLVRRFIVDTLGLDPKMRLRVRSTRQTGTSNFPSTLLTLESIFTSYVDISSVPTRYFFHVLSQHTDHELHRQKLQEFASRTLEAKDALYEYCKREKRSAAEVMWDFWTARPPLPDLLSALPPMRPRRYSVASCPEWHERKISPAESASFWCRYQRACRPAWNVHRGLSSGDLAVSVTTEAWTKYIQNR
;
A
#
# COMPACT_ATOMS: atom_id res chain seq x y z
N GLU A 1 -23.65 36.57 16.96
CA GLU A 1 -22.50 36.01 17.70
C GLU A 1 -21.47 35.54 16.68
N HIS A 2 -20.30 36.18 16.66
CA HIS A 2 -19.22 35.88 15.72
C HIS A 2 -18.38 34.72 16.26
N ILE A 3 -18.36 33.60 15.54
CA ILE A 3 -17.42 32.50 15.79
C ILE A 3 -16.28 32.64 14.78
N GLY A 4 -15.11 33.07 15.27
CA GLY A 4 -13.89 33.16 14.48
C GLY A 4 -13.26 31.78 14.25
N LEU A 5 -12.61 31.60 13.11
CA LEU A 5 -11.72 30.46 12.86
C LEU A 5 -10.40 30.96 12.25
N CYS A 6 -9.35 30.75 13.03
CA CYS A 6 -7.91 30.82 12.77
C CYS A 6 -7.43 31.39 11.42
N THR A 7 -6.81 32.57 11.48
CA THR A 7 -5.83 33.01 10.49
C THR A 7 -4.45 32.52 10.90
N GLU A 8 -4.04 31.32 10.49
CA GLU A 8 -2.64 30.91 10.56
C GLU A 8 -1.99 31.00 9.17
N LYS A 9 -1.19 32.04 9.00
CA LYS A 9 -0.23 32.18 7.91
C LYS A 9 0.93 31.19 8.13
N HIS A 10 0.74 29.88 7.91
CA HIS A 10 1.84 28.88 7.86
C HIS A 10 1.38 27.56 7.20
N SER A 11 1.11 27.56 5.89
CA SER A 11 1.22 26.31 5.10
C SER A 11 1.44 26.62 3.62
N THR A 12 2.68 26.52 3.16
CA THR A 12 3.00 26.42 1.73
C THR A 12 2.66 25.06 1.13
N ASP A 13 2.24 24.10 1.95
CA ASP A 13 1.75 22.80 1.51
C ASP A 13 0.27 22.87 1.16
N ILE A 14 -0.02 23.06 -0.13
CA ILE A 14 -1.38 22.86 -0.66
C ILE A 14 -1.71 21.37 -0.48
N GLN A 15 -2.59 21.06 0.46
CA GLN A 15 -3.08 19.71 0.65
C GLN A 15 -4.24 19.46 -0.32
N ASP A 16 -4.05 18.51 -1.22
CA ASP A 16 -5.14 18.01 -2.05
C ASP A 16 -6.14 17.24 -1.16
N VAL A 17 -7.37 17.76 -1.07
CA VAL A 17 -8.48 17.10 -0.39
C VAL A 17 -9.50 16.70 -1.45
N TYR A 18 -9.70 15.40 -1.61
CA TYR A 18 -10.67 14.86 -2.54
C TYR A 18 -11.93 14.39 -1.83
N ASN A 19 -13.07 14.62 -2.45
CA ASN A 19 -14.33 13.99 -2.12
C ASN A 19 -14.59 12.87 -3.12
N VAL A 20 -14.49 11.62 -2.67
CA VAL A 20 -14.62 10.43 -3.51
C VAL A 20 -15.91 9.71 -3.18
N ARG A 21 -16.80 9.54 -4.16
CA ARG A 21 -18.02 8.73 -4.07
C ARG A 21 -17.76 7.34 -4.66
N LEU A 22 -18.06 6.29 -3.90
CA LEU A 22 -17.88 4.90 -4.34
C LEU A 22 -19.22 4.19 -4.35
N SER A 23 -19.67 3.64 -5.47
CA SER A 23 -20.87 2.81 -5.50
C SER A 23 -20.55 1.41 -4.96
N THR A 24 -21.33 0.90 -4.01
CA THR A 24 -21.16 -0.46 -3.49
C THR A 24 -22.47 -1.24 -3.56
N PRO A 25 -22.42 -2.55 -3.82
CA PRO A 25 -23.61 -3.41 -3.79
C PRO A 25 -24.14 -3.62 -2.36
N VAL A 26 -23.36 -3.27 -1.34
CA VAL A 26 -23.79 -3.30 0.06
C VAL A 26 -24.76 -2.14 0.30
N SER A 27 -26.03 -2.47 0.52
CA SER A 27 -27.10 -1.51 0.75
C SER A 27 -27.20 -1.00 2.19
N THR A 28 -26.50 -1.65 3.14
CA THR A 28 -26.63 -1.35 4.57
C THR A 28 -25.30 -0.90 5.17
N TYR A 29 -25.19 0.39 5.46
CA TYR A 29 -24.13 0.98 6.31
C TYR A 29 -24.75 2.05 7.20
N LYS A 30 -24.05 2.46 8.26
CA LYS A 30 -24.44 3.57 9.13
C LYS A 30 -23.42 4.71 9.03
N ALA A 31 -23.88 5.93 9.29
CA ALA A 31 -22.96 7.05 9.44
C ALA A 31 -21.98 6.75 10.57
N GLY A 32 -20.68 6.95 10.32
CA GLY A 32 -19.62 6.59 11.26
C GLY A 32 -19.01 5.20 11.05
N ASP A 33 -19.58 4.35 10.17
CA ASP A 33 -18.94 3.09 9.78
C ASP A 33 -17.57 3.32 9.11
N VAL A 34 -16.83 2.24 8.89
CA VAL A 34 -15.53 2.26 8.22
C VAL A 34 -15.61 1.54 6.88
N CYS A 35 -15.27 2.27 5.82
CA CYS A 35 -15.03 1.73 4.49
C CYS A 35 -13.56 1.30 4.37
N VAL A 36 -13.36 0.07 3.89
CA VAL A 36 -12.03 -0.53 3.70
C VAL A 36 -11.75 -0.63 2.20
N VAL A 37 -10.72 0.07 1.76
CA VAL A 37 -10.31 0.15 0.35
C VAL A 37 -8.98 -0.57 0.16
N TRP A 38 -8.96 -1.55 -0.73
CA TRP A 38 -7.72 -2.18 -1.19
C TRP A 38 -7.15 -1.38 -2.38
N PRO A 39 -5.98 -0.75 -2.23
CA PRO A 39 -5.37 -0.05 -3.34
C PRO A 39 -4.72 -1.04 -4.30
N LYS A 40 -4.37 -0.53 -5.47
CA LYS A 40 -3.53 -1.21 -6.47
C LYS A 40 -2.29 -0.36 -6.69
N ALA A 41 -1.12 -0.99 -6.78
CA ALA A 41 0.11 -0.29 -7.16
C ALA A 41 0.00 0.24 -8.60
N ASP A 42 0.78 1.27 -8.91
CA ASP A 42 0.84 1.82 -10.26
C ASP A 42 1.34 0.78 -11.27
N GLY A 43 0.57 0.54 -12.33
CA GLY A 43 0.87 -0.50 -13.31
C GLY A 43 2.16 -0.25 -14.08
N THR A 44 2.53 1.01 -14.30
CA THR A 44 3.79 1.34 -15.00
C THR A 44 5.00 1.03 -14.14
N LEU A 45 4.94 1.39 -12.85
CA LEU A 45 5.96 1.04 -11.86
C LEU A 45 6.08 -0.49 -11.71
N VAL A 46 4.96 -1.21 -11.60
CA VAL A 46 4.95 -2.67 -11.48
C VAL A 46 5.60 -3.33 -12.69
N ARG A 47 5.22 -2.93 -13.91
CA ARG A 47 5.80 -3.49 -15.14
C ARG A 47 7.28 -3.20 -15.24
N ARG A 48 7.69 -1.96 -14.98
CA ARG A 48 9.11 -1.56 -14.95
C ARG A 48 9.89 -2.38 -13.93
N PHE A 49 9.35 -2.57 -12.73
CA PHE A 49 9.99 -3.37 -11.69
C PHE A 49 10.15 -4.84 -12.11
N ILE A 50 9.12 -5.45 -12.67
CA ILE A 50 9.17 -6.86 -13.09
C ILE A 50 10.14 -7.06 -14.28
N VAL A 51 10.04 -6.22 -15.31
CA VAL A 51 10.84 -6.37 -16.54
C VAL A 51 12.27 -5.91 -16.34
N ASP A 52 12.48 -4.68 -15.84
CA ASP A 52 13.81 -4.07 -15.78
C ASP A 52 14.59 -4.53 -14.54
N THR A 53 13.91 -4.72 -13.40
CA THR A 53 14.58 -5.12 -12.15
C THR A 53 14.64 -6.63 -11.97
N LEU A 54 13.59 -7.38 -12.31
CA LEU A 54 13.60 -8.83 -12.10
C LEU A 54 13.99 -9.61 -13.37
N GLY A 55 13.86 -9.00 -14.56
CA GLY A 55 14.08 -9.70 -15.83
C GLY A 55 13.06 -10.83 -16.06
N LEU A 56 11.87 -10.72 -15.47
CA LEU A 56 10.82 -11.75 -15.54
C LEU A 56 9.68 -11.31 -16.44
N ASP A 57 8.89 -12.27 -16.93
CA ASP A 57 7.66 -11.99 -17.68
C ASP A 57 6.51 -11.61 -16.72
N PRO A 58 5.89 -10.42 -16.85
CA PRO A 58 4.71 -10.03 -16.05
C PRO A 58 3.55 -11.03 -16.10
N LYS A 59 3.42 -11.80 -17.19
CA LYS A 59 2.36 -12.80 -17.38
C LYS A 59 2.70 -14.16 -16.75
N MET A 60 3.91 -14.35 -16.24
CA MET A 60 4.32 -15.57 -15.55
C MET A 60 3.34 -15.88 -14.41
N ARG A 61 2.83 -17.11 -14.36
CA ARG A 61 1.86 -17.56 -13.35
C ARG A 61 2.54 -18.37 -12.27
N LEU A 62 2.31 -17.99 -11.03
CA LEU A 62 2.91 -18.61 -9.85
C LEU A 62 1.83 -18.87 -8.80
N ARG A 63 2.08 -19.89 -7.96
CA ARG A 63 1.29 -20.13 -6.76
C ARG A 63 2.18 -19.91 -5.56
N VAL A 64 1.89 -18.88 -4.77
CA VAL A 64 2.61 -18.59 -3.53
C VAL A 64 2.06 -19.51 -2.44
N ARG A 65 2.94 -20.24 -1.77
CA ARG A 65 2.60 -21.10 -0.63
C ARG A 65 3.38 -20.64 0.59
N SER A 66 2.70 -20.52 1.71
CA SER A 66 3.38 -20.33 3.00
C SER A 66 4.18 -21.59 3.33
N THR A 67 5.43 -21.41 3.73
CA THR A 67 6.26 -22.49 4.29
C THR A 67 5.93 -22.74 5.77
N ARG A 68 5.23 -21.81 6.43
CA ARG A 68 4.78 -21.96 7.82
C ARG A 68 3.49 -22.77 7.86
N GLN A 69 3.53 -23.91 8.56
CA GLN A 69 2.41 -24.86 8.70
C GLN A 69 1.19 -24.27 9.43
N THR A 70 1.36 -23.19 10.20
CA THR A 70 0.32 -22.62 11.08
C THR A 70 -0.17 -21.22 10.68
N GLY A 71 0.33 -20.65 9.56
CA GLY A 71 0.00 -19.30 9.13
C GLY A 71 -0.98 -19.24 7.97
N THR A 72 -2.00 -18.40 8.06
CA THR A 72 -2.80 -18.01 6.89
C THR A 72 -1.91 -17.26 5.90
N SER A 73 -1.87 -17.73 4.65
CA SER A 73 -1.15 -17.05 3.57
C SER A 73 -1.88 -15.75 3.22
N ASN A 74 -1.14 -14.64 3.07
CA ASN A 74 -1.68 -13.39 2.52
C ASN A 74 -2.02 -13.49 1.03
N PHE A 75 -1.61 -14.57 0.38
CA PHE A 75 -1.89 -14.88 -1.02
C PHE A 75 -2.99 -15.92 -1.14
N PRO A 76 -3.87 -15.81 -2.15
CA PRO A 76 -4.86 -16.83 -2.46
C PRO A 76 -4.19 -18.14 -2.86
N SER A 77 -4.90 -19.25 -2.69
CA SER A 77 -4.43 -20.59 -3.05
C SER A 77 -4.38 -20.85 -4.57
N THR A 78 -4.86 -19.90 -5.38
CA THR A 78 -4.95 -19.96 -6.84
C THR A 78 -3.65 -19.52 -7.54
N LEU A 79 -3.55 -19.80 -8.84
CA LEU A 79 -2.46 -19.30 -9.68
C LEU A 79 -2.66 -17.81 -9.99
N LEU A 80 -1.70 -16.98 -9.63
CA LEU A 80 -1.68 -15.54 -9.89
C LEU A 80 -0.58 -15.19 -10.89
N THR A 81 -0.79 -14.15 -11.69
CA THR A 81 0.29 -13.57 -12.52
C THR A 81 1.23 -12.75 -11.64
N LEU A 82 2.50 -12.61 -12.05
CA LEU A 82 3.45 -11.71 -11.39
C LEU A 82 2.93 -10.28 -11.33
N GLU A 83 2.33 -9.79 -12.42
CA GLU A 83 1.70 -8.46 -12.46
C GLU A 83 0.63 -8.33 -11.37
N SER A 84 -0.24 -9.34 -11.19
CA SER A 84 -1.27 -9.32 -10.14
C SER A 84 -0.69 -9.34 -8.73
N ILE A 85 0.36 -10.14 -8.49
CA ILE A 85 1.05 -10.23 -7.20
C ILE A 85 1.58 -8.85 -6.77
N PHE A 86 2.35 -8.19 -7.64
CA PHE A 86 2.95 -6.88 -7.34
C PHE A 86 1.94 -5.72 -7.42
N THR A 87 0.81 -5.90 -8.11
CA THR A 87 -0.24 -4.88 -8.17
C THR A 87 -1.12 -4.89 -6.92
N SER A 88 -1.47 -6.06 -6.37
CA SER A 88 -2.55 -6.17 -5.38
C SER A 88 -2.15 -6.79 -4.04
N TYR A 89 -1.04 -7.52 -3.97
CA TYR A 89 -0.70 -8.30 -2.77
C TYR A 89 0.57 -7.83 -2.07
N VAL A 90 1.50 -7.21 -2.81
CA VAL A 90 2.80 -6.79 -2.30
C VAL A 90 3.03 -5.31 -2.55
N ASP A 91 3.52 -4.57 -1.55
CA ASP A 91 3.71 -3.11 -1.66
C ASP A 91 5.17 -2.73 -1.94
N ILE A 92 5.49 -2.57 -3.23
CA ILE A 92 6.81 -2.13 -3.71
C ILE A 92 7.03 -0.61 -3.60
N SER A 93 5.97 0.17 -3.34
CA SER A 93 6.01 1.62 -3.17
C SER A 93 6.25 2.05 -1.71
N SER A 94 6.28 1.09 -0.80
CA SER A 94 6.46 1.33 0.62
C SER A 94 7.95 1.43 0.99
N VAL A 95 8.20 2.08 2.13
CA VAL A 95 9.54 2.14 2.71
C VAL A 95 9.95 0.74 3.13
N PRO A 96 11.07 0.20 2.61
CA PRO A 96 11.49 -1.17 2.89
C PRO A 96 11.83 -1.39 4.36
N THR A 97 11.64 -2.63 4.82
CA THR A 97 11.96 -3.04 6.20
C THR A 97 13.45 -3.36 6.35
N ARG A 98 13.98 -3.41 7.57
CA ARG A 98 15.37 -3.88 7.80
C ARG A 98 15.63 -5.29 7.29
N TYR A 99 14.63 -6.16 7.38
CA TYR A 99 14.72 -7.52 6.86
C TYR A 99 14.93 -7.53 5.33
N PHE A 100 14.34 -6.57 4.62
CA PHE A 100 14.56 -6.41 3.18
C PHE A 100 16.04 -6.10 2.85
N PHE A 101 16.67 -5.19 3.58
CA PHE A 101 18.11 -4.92 3.41
C PHE A 101 18.98 -6.13 3.74
N HIS A 102 18.61 -6.90 4.77
CA HIS A 102 19.30 -8.14 5.11
C HIS A 102 19.25 -9.14 3.95
N VAL A 103 18.07 -9.38 3.38
CA VAL A 103 17.91 -10.28 2.23
C VAL A 103 18.72 -9.78 1.04
N LEU A 104 18.64 -8.50 0.68
CA LEU A 104 19.45 -7.94 -0.42
C LEU A 104 20.96 -8.13 -0.21
N SER A 105 21.44 -7.96 1.03
CA SER A 105 22.87 -8.12 1.34
C SER A 105 23.40 -9.53 1.10
N GLN A 106 22.54 -10.54 1.10
CA GLN A 106 22.92 -11.94 0.86
C GLN A 106 23.02 -12.28 -0.64
N HIS A 107 22.48 -11.41 -1.50
CA HIS A 107 22.33 -11.69 -2.93
C HIS A 107 23.01 -10.64 -3.80
N THR A 108 24.18 -10.15 -3.38
CA THR A 108 25.01 -9.20 -4.14
C THR A 108 26.47 -9.62 -4.14
N ASP A 109 27.11 -9.59 -5.32
CA ASP A 109 28.54 -9.88 -5.48
C ASP A 109 29.42 -8.63 -5.30
N HIS A 110 28.82 -7.44 -5.30
CA HIS A 110 29.55 -6.18 -5.16
C HIS A 110 29.79 -5.83 -3.69
N GLU A 111 31.07 -5.75 -3.30
CA GLU A 111 31.50 -5.57 -1.91
C GLU A 111 30.91 -4.32 -1.25
N LEU A 112 30.98 -3.17 -1.93
CA LEU A 112 30.48 -1.90 -1.37
C LEU A 112 28.96 -1.93 -1.17
N HIS A 113 28.23 -2.56 -2.10
CA HIS A 113 26.78 -2.70 -1.97
C HIS A 113 26.45 -3.62 -0.81
N ARG A 114 27.17 -4.74 -0.68
CA ARG A 114 27.00 -5.67 0.44
C ARG A 114 27.22 -5.00 1.78
N GLN A 115 28.33 -4.29 1.95
CA GLN A 115 28.66 -3.59 3.19
C GLN A 115 27.59 -2.55 3.56
N LYS A 116 27.13 -1.75 2.58
CA LYS A 116 26.08 -0.75 2.83
C LYS A 116 24.74 -1.39 3.19
N LEU A 117 24.35 -2.46 2.51
CA LEU A 117 23.12 -3.21 2.80
C LEU A 117 23.19 -3.86 4.20
N GLN A 118 24.36 -4.40 4.59
CA GLN A 118 24.59 -4.94 5.93
C GLN A 118 24.53 -3.86 7.01
N GLU A 119 25.09 -2.67 6.75
CA GLU A 119 24.96 -1.51 7.63
C GLU A 119 23.48 -1.18 7.85
N PHE A 120 22.68 -1.06 6.80
CA PHE A 120 21.24 -0.79 6.90
C PHE A 120 20.44 -1.91 7.58
N ALA A 121 20.88 -3.15 7.45
CA ALA A 121 20.29 -4.30 8.13
C ALA A 121 20.62 -4.36 9.63
N SER A 122 21.71 -3.72 10.06
CA SER A 122 22.21 -3.76 11.43
C SER A 122 21.25 -3.13 12.45
N ARG A 123 21.46 -3.47 13.72
CA ARG A 123 20.68 -2.96 14.88
C ARG A 123 21.39 -1.88 15.70
N THR A 124 22.56 -1.43 15.28
CA THR A 124 23.28 -0.33 15.94
C THR A 124 22.56 1.01 15.79
N LEU A 125 22.96 2.01 16.58
CA LEU A 125 22.35 3.34 16.57
C LEU A 125 22.68 4.08 15.27
N GLU A 126 23.92 3.97 14.83
CA GLU A 126 24.44 4.58 13.59
C GLU A 126 23.70 4.04 12.37
N ALA A 127 23.48 2.72 12.32
CA ALA A 127 22.69 2.07 11.28
C ALA A 127 21.23 2.53 11.25
N LYS A 128 20.64 2.81 12.42
CA LYS A 128 19.27 3.33 12.51
C LYS A 128 19.17 4.71 11.90
N ASP A 129 20.14 5.57 12.18
CA ASP A 129 20.16 6.95 11.69
C ASP A 129 20.46 6.96 10.18
N ALA A 130 21.46 6.19 9.72
CA ALA A 130 21.75 6.03 8.30
C ALA A 130 20.55 5.52 7.50
N LEU A 131 19.82 4.51 8.02
CA LEU A 131 18.60 4.01 7.41
C LEU A 131 17.47 5.06 7.42
N TYR A 132 17.36 5.85 8.50
CA TYR A 132 16.37 6.92 8.59
C TYR A 132 16.64 8.01 7.55
N GLU A 133 17.90 8.44 7.43
CA GLU A 133 18.34 9.41 6.44
C GLU A 133 18.09 8.92 5.01
N TYR A 134 18.49 7.70 4.71
CA TYR A 134 18.38 7.13 3.37
C TYR A 134 16.92 6.83 3.00
N CYS A 135 16.15 6.15 3.86
CA CYS A 135 14.80 5.74 3.49
C CYS A 135 13.72 6.73 3.90
N LYS A 136 13.71 7.19 5.15
CA LYS A 136 12.55 7.90 5.71
C LYS A 136 12.54 9.38 5.36
N ARG A 137 13.69 10.04 5.36
CA ARG A 137 13.81 11.45 4.96
C ARG A 137 13.52 11.62 3.47
N GLU A 138 14.14 10.78 2.64
CA GLU A 138 14.00 10.85 1.18
C GLU A 138 12.79 10.05 0.64
N LYS A 139 12.08 9.32 1.50
CA LYS A 139 10.89 8.53 1.19
C LYS A 139 11.11 7.47 0.10
N ARG A 140 12.31 6.90 0.06
CA ARG A 140 12.67 5.84 -0.89
C ARG A 140 11.79 4.61 -0.73
N SER A 141 11.28 4.14 -1.85
CA SER A 141 10.48 2.92 -1.98
C SER A 141 11.36 1.68 -2.13
N ALA A 142 10.81 0.49 -1.87
CA ALA A 142 11.53 -0.77 -2.07
C ALA A 142 11.99 -0.97 -3.52
N ALA A 143 11.21 -0.50 -4.50
CA ALA A 143 11.60 -0.51 -5.91
C ALA A 143 12.83 0.35 -6.19
N GLU A 144 12.86 1.58 -5.67
CA GLU A 144 14.01 2.50 -5.83
C GLU A 144 15.27 1.95 -5.16
N VAL A 145 15.15 1.33 -3.99
CA VAL A 145 16.29 0.68 -3.33
C VAL A 145 16.88 -0.42 -4.22
N MET A 146 16.08 -1.22 -4.91
CA MET A 146 16.62 -2.23 -5.84
C MET A 146 17.23 -1.62 -7.11
N TRP A 147 16.81 -0.42 -7.51
CA TRP A 147 17.44 0.32 -8.60
C TRP A 147 18.79 0.91 -8.19
N ASP A 148 18.89 1.45 -6.97
CA ASP A 148 20.15 1.95 -6.39
C ASP A 148 21.15 0.80 -6.20
N PHE A 149 20.69 -0.33 -5.66
CA PHE A 149 21.48 -1.54 -5.45
C PHE A 149 21.27 -2.57 -6.57
N TRP A 150 21.49 -2.14 -7.82
CA TRP A 150 21.26 -2.95 -9.04
C TRP A 150 22.05 -4.27 -9.12
N THR A 151 23.07 -4.46 -8.28
CA THR A 151 23.83 -5.73 -8.18
C THR A 151 23.14 -6.75 -7.28
N ALA A 152 22.21 -6.31 -6.42
CA ALA A 152 21.47 -7.20 -5.52
C ALA A 152 20.33 -7.87 -6.29
N ARG A 153 20.45 -9.17 -6.56
CA ARG A 153 19.49 -9.96 -7.33
C ARG A 153 18.97 -11.14 -6.48
N PRO A 154 18.11 -10.86 -5.47
CA PRO A 154 17.52 -11.92 -4.67
C PRO A 154 16.60 -12.80 -5.51
N PRO A 155 16.50 -14.10 -5.20
CA PRO A 155 15.52 -14.96 -5.84
C PRO A 155 14.10 -14.52 -5.42
N LEU A 156 13.14 -14.75 -6.32
CA LEU A 156 11.77 -14.28 -6.13
C LEU A 156 11.11 -14.69 -4.80
N PRO A 157 11.28 -15.93 -4.27
CA PRO A 157 10.68 -16.31 -2.98
C PRO A 157 11.18 -15.48 -1.80
N ASP A 158 12.49 -15.18 -1.77
CA ASP A 158 13.10 -14.40 -0.69
C ASP A 158 12.69 -12.94 -0.79
N LEU A 159 12.62 -12.41 -2.02
CA LEU A 159 12.11 -11.08 -2.29
C LEU A 159 10.64 -10.91 -1.84
N LEU A 160 9.76 -11.84 -2.20
CA LEU A 160 8.35 -11.80 -1.81
C LEU A 160 8.16 -11.94 -0.29
N SER A 161 9.08 -12.64 0.38
CA SER A 161 9.08 -12.77 1.85
C SER A 161 9.58 -11.49 2.54
N ALA A 162 10.47 -10.76 1.88
CA ALA A 162 11.07 -9.53 2.38
C ALA A 162 10.18 -8.30 2.20
N LEU A 163 9.40 -8.26 1.12
CA LEU A 163 8.51 -7.14 0.82
C LEU A 163 7.27 -7.16 1.72
N PRO A 164 6.79 -5.99 2.15
CA PRO A 164 5.60 -5.92 2.97
C PRO A 164 4.34 -6.23 2.13
N PRO A 165 3.33 -6.88 2.74
CA PRO A 165 2.06 -7.11 2.09
C PRO A 165 1.32 -5.79 1.88
N MET A 166 0.51 -5.73 0.82
CA MET A 166 -0.37 -4.60 0.55
C MET A 166 -1.39 -4.46 1.67
N ARG A 167 -1.51 -3.25 2.21
CA ARG A 167 -2.39 -2.98 3.36
C ARG A 167 -3.72 -2.37 2.91
N PRO A 168 -4.86 -2.74 3.48
CA PRO A 168 -6.09 -2.01 3.24
C PRO A 168 -6.02 -0.61 3.86
N ARG A 169 -6.67 0.37 3.23
CA ARG A 169 -6.81 1.74 3.75
C ARG A 169 -8.23 1.91 4.30
N ARG A 170 -8.32 2.37 5.54
CA ARG A 170 -9.59 2.53 6.27
C ARG A 170 -10.00 3.99 6.24
N TYR A 171 -11.26 4.24 5.91
CA TYR A 171 -11.82 5.57 5.84
C TYR A 171 -13.18 5.60 6.53
N SER A 172 -13.40 6.60 7.39
CA SER A 172 -14.71 6.82 8.00
C SER A 172 -15.71 7.20 6.94
N VAL A 173 -16.88 6.57 6.97
CA VAL A 173 -17.98 6.86 6.08
C VAL A 173 -18.65 8.15 6.52
N ALA A 174 -18.44 9.22 5.76
CA ALA A 174 -19.03 10.53 6.03
C ALA A 174 -20.39 10.75 5.36
N SER A 175 -21.12 9.69 5.01
CA SER A 175 -22.49 9.73 4.48
C SER A 175 -23.47 9.07 5.44
N CYS A 176 -24.73 9.49 5.33
CA CYS A 176 -25.86 8.89 6.04
C CYS A 176 -26.87 8.35 4.99
N PRO A 177 -27.14 7.04 4.94
CA PRO A 177 -28.08 6.47 3.97
C PRO A 177 -29.48 7.06 4.11
N GLU A 178 -29.97 7.26 5.33
CA GLU A 178 -31.30 7.84 5.64
C GLU A 178 -31.48 9.28 5.10
N TRP A 179 -30.37 10.00 4.90
CA TRP A 179 -30.37 11.32 4.28
C TRP A 179 -30.22 11.24 2.76
N HIS A 180 -29.48 10.24 2.26
CA HIS A 180 -29.20 10.04 0.84
C HIS A 180 -30.37 9.40 0.07
N GLU A 181 -31.14 8.49 0.68
CA GLU A 181 -32.32 7.86 0.06
C GLU A 181 -33.45 8.85 -0.28
N ARG A 182 -33.49 10.02 0.38
CA ARG A 182 -34.52 11.04 0.12
C ARG A 182 -34.25 11.94 -1.09
N LYS A 183 -33.06 11.87 -1.71
CA LYS A 183 -32.68 12.77 -2.81
C LYS A 183 -32.33 12.08 -4.13
N ILE A 184 -32.15 10.76 -4.14
CA ILE A 184 -31.67 10.01 -5.31
C ILE A 184 -32.45 8.70 -5.40
N SER A 185 -32.80 8.28 -6.61
CA SER A 185 -33.52 7.03 -6.90
C SER A 185 -32.83 5.80 -6.26
N PRO A 186 -33.57 4.73 -5.89
CA PRO A 186 -33.08 3.64 -5.04
C PRO A 186 -31.93 2.78 -5.61
N ALA A 187 -31.50 3.00 -6.85
CA ALA A 187 -30.57 2.14 -7.55
C ALA A 187 -29.08 2.55 -7.41
N GLU A 188 -28.76 3.74 -6.89
CA GLU A 188 -27.43 4.34 -7.11
C GLU A 188 -26.81 5.12 -5.92
N SER A 189 -26.88 4.70 -4.65
CA SER A 189 -26.31 5.62 -3.63
C SER A 189 -25.88 5.06 -2.28
N ALA A 190 -24.93 4.13 -2.25
CA ALA A 190 -23.94 4.21 -1.19
C ALA A 190 -22.92 5.28 -1.62
N SER A 191 -22.98 6.48 -1.06
CA SER A 191 -22.06 7.57 -1.42
C SER A 191 -21.03 7.71 -0.32
N PHE A 192 -19.94 6.96 -0.33
CA PHE A 192 -18.92 7.15 0.70
C PHE A 192 -18.28 8.53 0.56
N TRP A 193 -17.84 9.11 1.66
CA TRP A 193 -17.02 10.30 1.67
C TRP A 193 -15.75 9.94 2.38
N CYS A 194 -14.64 10.00 1.68
CA CYS A 194 -13.33 9.65 2.19
C CYS A 194 -12.45 10.88 2.07
N ARG A 195 -11.95 11.40 3.21
CA ARG A 195 -10.86 12.37 3.20
C ARG A 195 -9.58 11.63 2.85
N TYR A 196 -9.20 11.66 1.57
CA TYR A 196 -7.86 11.21 1.16
C TYR A 196 -6.88 12.36 1.40
N GLN A 197 -5.97 12.18 2.36
CA GLN A 197 -4.84 13.08 2.54
C GLN A 197 -3.66 12.52 1.75
N ARG A 198 -3.21 13.26 0.73
CA ARG A 198 -1.95 12.94 0.05
C ARG A 198 -0.80 13.26 1.01
N ALA A 199 -0.45 12.31 1.88
CA ALA A 199 0.83 12.39 2.57
C ALA A 199 1.90 12.41 1.48
N CYS A 200 2.74 13.45 1.42
CA CYS A 200 3.74 13.71 0.38
C CYS A 200 4.55 12.45 0.06
N ARG A 201 4.04 11.61 -0.85
CA ARG A 201 4.72 10.49 -1.49
C ARG A 201 4.77 10.86 -2.96
N PRO A 202 5.94 10.87 -3.60
CA PRO A 202 5.99 11.10 -5.03
C PRO A 202 5.22 9.96 -5.72
N ALA A 203 4.39 10.35 -6.69
CA ALA A 203 3.67 9.50 -7.64
C ALA A 203 2.70 8.43 -7.07
N TRP A 204 1.57 8.89 -6.52
CA TRP A 204 0.29 8.28 -6.91
C TRP A 204 -0.37 9.25 -7.89
N ASN A 205 -0.40 8.88 -9.18
CA ASN A 205 -1.20 9.59 -10.16
C ASN A 205 -2.65 9.19 -9.92
N VAL A 206 -3.44 10.12 -9.37
CA VAL A 206 -4.91 10.02 -9.47
C VAL A 206 -5.23 10.31 -10.93
N HIS A 207 -5.27 9.27 -11.76
CA HIS A 207 -5.81 9.39 -13.11
C HIS A 207 -7.24 9.94 -13.00
N ARG A 208 -7.57 10.98 -13.78
CA ARG A 208 -8.91 11.62 -13.89
C ARG A 208 -10.01 10.69 -14.45
N GLY A 209 -9.90 9.38 -14.25
CA GLY A 209 -10.83 8.38 -14.71
C GLY A 209 -10.68 7.10 -13.91
N LEU A 210 -10.92 7.16 -12.59
CA LEU A 210 -11.17 5.94 -11.83
C LEU A 210 -12.57 5.43 -12.21
N SER A 211 -12.59 4.42 -13.07
CA SER A 211 -13.82 3.69 -13.36
C SER A 211 -14.26 2.90 -12.12
N SER A 212 -15.56 2.74 -11.94
CA SER A 212 -16.21 2.12 -10.77
C SER A 212 -15.78 0.66 -10.48
N GLY A 213 -14.95 0.04 -11.32
CA GLY A 213 -14.53 -1.36 -11.19
C GLY A 213 -13.14 -1.60 -10.57
N ASP A 214 -12.35 -0.55 -10.33
CA ASP A 214 -10.91 -0.73 -10.06
C ASP A 214 -10.52 -0.87 -8.58
N LEU A 215 -11.45 -0.65 -7.66
CA LEU A 215 -11.23 -0.78 -6.21
C LEU A 215 -12.07 -1.94 -5.67
N ALA A 216 -11.42 -2.91 -5.00
CA ALA A 216 -12.13 -3.84 -4.15
C ALA A 216 -12.50 -3.09 -2.86
N VAL A 217 -13.77 -2.67 -2.77
CA VAL A 217 -14.33 -1.97 -1.63
C VAL A 217 -15.09 -2.98 -0.77
N SER A 218 -14.67 -3.15 0.47
CA SER A 218 -15.43 -3.92 1.48
C SER A 218 -15.87 -2.96 2.58
N VAL A 219 -17.17 -2.87 2.83
CA VAL A 219 -17.72 -2.12 3.95
C VAL A 219 -17.90 -3.10 5.11
N THR A 220 -17.19 -2.86 6.21
CA THR A 220 -17.38 -3.64 7.43
C THR A 220 -18.22 -2.81 8.39
N THR A 221 -19.47 -3.22 8.62
CA THR A 221 -20.32 -2.68 9.67
C THR A 221 -19.80 -3.20 11.02
N GLU A 222 -19.22 -2.35 11.86
CA GLU A 222 -18.67 -2.77 13.15
C GLU A 222 -19.81 -3.10 14.14
N ALA A 223 -20.01 -4.39 14.40
CA ALA A 223 -20.35 -4.84 15.74
C ALA A 223 -19.09 -5.50 16.30
N TRP A 224 -18.27 -4.74 17.02
CA TRP A 224 -17.12 -5.17 17.83
C TRP A 224 -16.75 -6.66 17.72
N THR A 225 -16.12 -7.08 16.62
CA THR A 225 -15.46 -8.39 16.57
C THR A 225 -14.13 -8.26 17.30
N LYS A 226 -14.19 -8.64 18.59
CA LYS A 226 -13.06 -8.95 19.45
C LYS A 226 -11.95 -9.68 18.67
N TYR A 227 -10.71 -9.30 18.99
CA TYR A 227 -9.50 -10.14 18.88
C TYR A 227 -8.90 -10.36 17.48
N ILE A 228 -8.09 -9.39 17.05
CA ILE A 228 -6.76 -9.70 16.50
C ILE A 228 -5.85 -9.96 17.72
N GLN A 229 -5.09 -11.05 17.68
CA GLN A 229 -4.20 -11.63 18.71
C GLN A 229 -4.86 -12.64 19.66
N ASN A 230 -4.72 -13.93 19.38
CA ASN A 230 -4.37 -14.85 20.46
C ASN A 230 -3.04 -15.52 20.12
N ARG A 231 -2.23 -15.60 21.19
CA ARG A 231 -0.97 -16.35 21.30
C ARG A 231 -1.12 -17.80 20.85
#